data_AF-A0A3D4V0V8-F1
#
_entry.id   AF-A0A3D4V0V8-F1
#
_cell.length_a   1.000
_cell.length_b   1.000
_cell.length_c   1.000
_cell.angle_alpha   90.00
_cell.angle_beta   90.00
_cell.angle_gamma   90.00
#
_symmetry.space_group_name_H-M   'P 1'
#
loop_
_entity.id
_entity.type
_entity.pdbx_description
1 polymer ?
#
loop_
_entity_poly.entity_id
_entity_poly.type
_entity_poly.pdbx_seq_one_letter_code
_entity_poly.pdbx_strand_id
1 'polypeptide(L)'
;MKEKDLNYIAGLEKAIKKKYGDEAVENPAKHWDKEKEQDYIEQLEHFVEKQKKFEQSHDVENVDGVLVSRKLLNKEGILNCSTCKSKLKTINDDIYHTKFHCCEKCFIKYVEGREKRWLDGWRPKNVTKNS
;
A
#
# COMPACT_ATOMS: atom_id res chain seq x y z
N MET A 1 23.32 29.34 35.97
CA MET A 1 22.12 28.52 36.26
C MET A 1 21.77 28.75 37.72
N LYS A 2 20.53 29.12 38.06
CA LYS A 2 20.12 29.20 39.47
C LYS A 2 20.21 27.80 40.08
N GLU A 3 20.83 27.69 41.25
CA GLU A 3 20.85 26.43 42.01
C GLU A 3 19.41 26.00 42.25
N LYS A 4 19.10 24.76 41.85
CA LYS A 4 17.79 24.19 42.07
C LYS A 4 17.71 23.78 43.54
N ASP A 5 16.73 24.31 44.25
CA ASP A 5 16.47 23.93 45.64
C ASP A 5 16.02 22.47 45.70
N LEU A 6 16.85 21.62 46.30
CA LEU A 6 16.61 20.19 46.47
C LEU A 6 15.38 19.93 47.35
N ASN A 7 15.09 20.80 48.31
CA ASN A 7 13.92 20.66 49.19
C ASN A 7 12.61 20.87 48.43
N TYR A 8 12.59 21.84 47.52
CA TYR A 8 11.45 22.11 46.66
C TYR A 8 11.17 20.93 45.71
N ILE A 9 12.22 20.35 45.11
CA ILE A 9 12.10 19.19 44.21
C ILE A 9 11.53 17.98 44.96
N ALA A 10 12.08 17.65 46.13
CA ALA A 10 11.59 16.53 46.94
C ALA A 10 10.13 16.72 47.39
N GLY A 11 9.73 17.96 47.71
CA GLY A 11 8.34 18.30 48.01
C GLY A 11 7.40 18.07 46.81
N LEU A 12 7.86 18.44 45.62
CA LEU A 12 7.13 18.24 44.36
C LEU A 12 6.95 16.76 44.03
N GLU A 13 8.03 15.97 44.11
CA GLU A 13 7.99 14.51 43.90
C GLU A 13 7.01 13.82 44.85
N LYS A 14 7.01 14.21 46.14
CA LYS A 14 6.05 13.68 47.12
C LYS A 14 4.60 14.03 46.79
N ALA A 15 4.35 15.24 46.31
CA ALA A 15 3.01 15.68 45.88
C ALA A 15 2.55 14.94 44.62
N ILE A 16 3.43 14.75 43.64
CA ILE A 16 3.17 13.99 42.41
C ILE A 16 2.89 12.53 42.75
N LYS A 17 3.72 11.91 43.60
CA LYS A 17 3.53 10.54 44.10
C LYS A 17 2.16 10.35 44.72
N LYS A 18 1.73 11.30 45.56
CA LYS A 18 0.43 11.25 46.24
C LYS A 18 -0.76 11.39 45.27
N LYS A 19 -0.60 12.14 44.17
CA LYS A 19 -1.69 12.43 43.22
C LYS A 19 -1.79 11.43 42.08
N TYR A 20 -0.66 10.94 41.57
CA TYR A 20 -0.57 10.14 40.35
C TYR A 20 0.10 8.78 40.53
N GLY A 21 0.53 8.45 41.76
CA GLY A 21 1.16 7.16 42.08
C GLY A 21 2.68 7.15 41.88
N ASP A 22 3.27 6.02 42.22
CA ASP A 22 4.72 5.83 42.28
C ASP A 22 5.37 5.87 40.89
N GLU A 23 4.68 5.37 39.86
CA GLU A 23 5.12 5.37 38.46
C GLU A 23 5.37 6.78 37.91
N ALA A 24 4.58 7.77 38.36
CA ALA A 24 4.64 9.15 37.85
C ALA A 24 5.90 9.92 38.29
N VAL A 25 6.62 9.41 39.29
CA VAL A 25 7.87 10.00 39.80
C VAL A 25 9.09 9.24 39.27
N GLU A 26 8.90 8.05 38.70
CA GLU A 26 10.01 7.27 38.15
C GLU A 26 10.57 7.92 36.88
N ASN A 27 11.90 7.93 36.77
CA ASN A 27 12.56 8.33 35.53
C ASN A 27 12.28 7.26 34.45
N PRO A 28 11.68 7.60 33.30
CA PRO A 28 11.44 6.64 32.22
C PRO A 28 12.71 5.91 31.74
N ALA A 29 13.87 6.58 31.85
CA ALA A 29 15.16 5.98 31.49
C ALA A 29 15.59 4.83 32.43
N LYS A 30 15.01 4.74 33.65
CA LYS A 30 15.24 3.61 34.57
C LYS A 30 14.86 2.27 33.96
N HIS A 31 13.83 2.28 33.10
CA HIS A 31 13.30 1.11 32.44
C HIS A 31 14.01 0.81 31.11
N TRP A 32 15.06 1.54 30.76
CA TRP A 32 15.85 1.30 29.55
C TRP A 32 16.92 0.24 29.82
N ASP A 33 16.60 -1.00 29.51
CA ASP A 33 17.49 -2.14 29.61
C ASP A 33 18.16 -2.45 28.25
N LYS A 34 19.13 -3.35 28.27
CA LYS A 34 19.85 -3.77 27.06
C LYS A 34 18.93 -4.44 26.02
N GLU A 35 17.88 -5.12 26.49
CA GLU A 35 16.91 -5.77 25.61
C GLU A 35 16.07 -4.74 24.85
N LYS A 36 15.54 -3.71 25.53
CA LYS A 36 14.84 -2.60 24.85
C LYS A 36 15.74 -1.78 23.96
N GLU A 37 17.01 -1.66 24.29
CA GLU A 37 17.99 -1.01 23.40
C GLU A 37 18.13 -1.78 22.08
N GLN A 38 18.20 -3.12 22.14
CA GLN A 38 18.23 -3.98 20.96
C GLN A 38 16.93 -3.88 20.16
N ASP A 39 15.77 -4.02 20.82
CA ASP A 39 14.45 -3.88 20.18
C ASP A 39 14.30 -2.51 19.49
N TYR A 40 14.81 -1.45 20.12
CA TYR A 40 14.79 -0.10 19.55
C TYR A 40 15.63 0.00 18.28
N ILE A 41 16.82 -0.61 18.27
CA ILE A 41 17.68 -0.66 17.07
C ILE A 41 16.97 -1.42 15.95
N GLU A 42 16.37 -2.57 16.24
CA GLU A 42 15.60 -3.34 15.25
C GLU A 42 14.42 -2.54 14.68
N GLN A 43 13.69 -1.81 15.53
CA GLN A 43 12.60 -0.92 15.11
C GLN A 43 13.12 0.21 14.20
N LEU A 44 14.28 0.79 14.51
CA LEU A 44 14.91 1.81 13.69
C LEU A 44 15.31 1.26 12.32
N GLU A 45 15.91 0.08 12.26
CA GLU A 45 16.28 -0.57 10.99
C GLU A 45 15.04 -0.81 10.11
N HIS A 46 13.97 -1.36 10.70
CA HIS A 46 12.70 -1.56 9.99
C HIS A 46 12.07 -0.24 9.51
N PHE A 47 12.13 0.80 10.32
CA PHE A 47 11.63 2.13 9.95
C PHE A 47 12.40 2.68 8.75
N VAL A 48 13.73 2.62 8.77
CA VAL A 48 14.59 3.08 7.67
C VAL A 48 14.31 2.28 6.39
N GLU A 49 14.16 0.96 6.48
CA GLU A 49 13.84 0.12 5.33
C GLU A 49 12.48 0.48 4.71
N LYS A 50 11.47 0.69 5.55
CA LYS A 50 10.13 1.12 5.13
C LYS A 50 10.17 2.49 4.46
N GLN A 51 10.94 3.42 5.00
CA GLN A 51 11.10 4.76 4.45
C GLN A 51 11.78 4.72 3.08
N LYS A 52 12.86 3.94 2.93
CA LYS A 52 13.56 3.74 1.63
C LYS A 52 12.62 3.18 0.56
N LYS A 53 11.83 2.14 0.90
CA LYS A 53 10.82 1.57 0.00
C LYS A 53 9.77 2.60 -0.42
N PHE A 54 9.32 3.41 0.54
CA PHE A 54 8.37 4.48 0.28
C PHE A 54 8.94 5.53 -0.67
N GLU A 55 10.16 6.01 -0.42
CA GLU A 55 10.84 7.01 -1.26
C GLU A 55 11.03 6.51 -2.70
N GLN A 56 11.63 5.33 -2.86
CA GLN A 56 11.82 4.68 -4.17
C GLN A 56 10.54 4.61 -5.01
N SER A 57 9.43 4.32 -4.34
CA SER A 57 8.13 4.18 -5.00
C SER A 57 7.47 5.51 -5.38
N HIS A 58 7.79 6.61 -4.67
CA HIS A 58 7.29 7.96 -4.98
C HIS A 58 8.18 8.76 -5.92
N ASP A 59 9.39 8.27 -6.19
CA ASP A 59 10.25 8.89 -7.18
C ASP A 59 9.51 9.04 -8.51
N VAL A 60 9.63 10.25 -9.06
CA VAL A 60 8.91 10.71 -10.24
C VAL A 60 9.83 10.61 -11.43
N GLU A 61 9.39 9.89 -12.45
CA GLU A 61 10.12 9.72 -13.71
C GLU A 61 9.34 10.42 -14.83
N ASN A 62 10.07 10.92 -15.83
CA ASN A 62 9.45 11.52 -17.01
C ASN A 62 9.15 10.42 -18.02
N VAL A 63 7.86 10.21 -18.32
CA VAL A 63 7.39 9.27 -19.34
C VAL A 63 6.62 10.09 -20.37
N ASP A 64 7.15 10.17 -21.59
CA ASP A 64 6.54 10.88 -22.72
C ASP A 64 6.13 12.34 -22.43
N GLY A 65 6.94 13.06 -21.64
CA GLY A 65 6.70 14.47 -21.32
C GLY A 65 5.81 14.71 -20.10
N VAL A 66 5.32 13.66 -19.44
CA VAL A 66 4.51 13.73 -18.23
C VAL A 66 5.30 13.16 -17.05
N LEU A 67 5.22 13.83 -15.90
CA LEU A 67 5.88 13.41 -14.66
C LEU A 67 4.97 12.41 -13.91
N VAL A 68 5.41 11.15 -13.80
CA VAL A 68 4.63 10.05 -13.21
C VAL A 68 5.44 9.35 -12.12
N SER A 69 4.81 9.04 -10.97
CA SER A 69 5.46 8.28 -9.90
C SER A 69 5.68 6.81 -10.30
N ARG A 70 6.82 6.22 -9.96
CA ARG A 70 7.15 4.80 -10.24
C ARG A 70 6.06 3.79 -9.84
N LYS A 71 5.32 4.04 -8.76
CA LYS A 71 4.17 3.21 -8.36
C LYS A 71 3.12 3.00 -9.43
N LEU A 72 2.89 4.01 -10.27
CA LEU A 72 1.82 3.97 -11.28
C LEU A 72 2.29 3.24 -12.54
N LEU A 73 3.59 3.24 -12.84
CA LEU A 73 4.17 2.52 -13.97
C LEU A 73 4.15 1.00 -13.77
N ASN A 74 4.31 0.52 -12.54
CA ASN A 74 4.32 -0.91 -12.22
C ASN A 74 2.93 -1.58 -12.18
N LYS A 75 1.84 -0.84 -12.45
CA LYS A 75 0.46 -1.38 -12.40
C LYS A 75 -0.04 -1.99 -13.71
N GLU A 76 0.78 -2.02 -14.75
CA GLU A 76 0.40 -2.64 -16.02
C GLU A 76 0.56 -4.17 -15.97
N GLY A 77 -0.32 -4.83 -15.21
CA GLY A 77 -0.62 -6.22 -15.49
C GLY A 77 -1.30 -6.25 -16.85
N ILE A 78 -0.59 -6.71 -17.90
CA ILE A 78 -1.17 -6.91 -19.23
C ILE A 78 -2.44 -7.73 -19.06
N LEU A 79 -3.60 -7.05 -19.15
CA LEU A 79 -4.88 -7.71 -19.01
C LEU A 79 -5.01 -8.69 -20.18
N ASN A 80 -5.33 -9.93 -19.85
CA ASN A 80 -5.60 -10.96 -20.85
C ASN A 80 -7.10 -11.15 -20.91
N CYS A 81 -7.66 -11.20 -22.12
CA CYS A 81 -9.07 -11.49 -22.33
C CYS A 81 -9.43 -12.83 -21.69
N SER A 82 -10.47 -12.86 -20.85
CA SER A 82 -10.96 -14.09 -20.20
C SER A 82 -11.36 -15.20 -21.20
N THR A 83 -11.74 -14.80 -22.42
CA THR A 83 -12.32 -15.68 -23.42
C THR A 83 -11.27 -16.29 -24.36
N CYS A 84 -10.43 -15.46 -24.99
CA CYS A 84 -9.41 -15.91 -25.95
C CYS A 84 -7.97 -15.88 -25.39
N LYS A 85 -7.77 -15.41 -24.15
CA LYS A 85 -6.46 -15.26 -23.49
C LYS A 85 -5.47 -14.40 -24.29
N SER A 86 -5.95 -13.56 -25.21
CA SER A 86 -5.12 -12.57 -25.91
C SER A 86 -4.87 -11.38 -25.00
N LYS A 87 -3.72 -10.75 -25.16
CA LYS A 87 -3.40 -9.47 -24.50
C LYS A 87 -4.38 -8.39 -24.99
N LEU A 88 -4.97 -7.62 -24.08
CA LEU A 88 -5.68 -6.39 -24.42
C LEU A 88 -4.62 -5.35 -24.80
N LYS A 89 -4.73 -4.81 -26.01
CA LYS A 89 -3.72 -3.87 -26.56
C LYS A 89 -4.32 -2.55 -26.99
N THR A 90 -5.65 -2.46 -27.07
CA THR A 90 -6.36 -1.32 -27.63
C THR A 90 -7.28 -0.69 -26.59
N ILE A 91 -7.57 0.60 -26.73
CA ILE A 91 -8.52 1.30 -25.86
C ILE A 91 -9.91 0.63 -25.91
N ASN A 92 -10.32 0.15 -27.08
CA ASN A 92 -11.58 -0.58 -27.24
C ASN A 92 -11.58 -1.87 -26.43
N ASP A 93 -10.49 -2.64 -26.44
CA ASP A 93 -10.35 -3.83 -25.62
C ASP A 93 -10.56 -3.52 -24.13
N ASP A 94 -10.07 -2.39 -23.63
CA ASP A 94 -10.25 -1.98 -22.23
C ASP A 94 -11.70 -1.59 -21.92
N ILE A 95 -12.37 -0.88 -22.82
CA ILE A 95 -13.79 -0.51 -22.68
C ILE A 95 -14.66 -1.78 -22.61
N TYR A 96 -14.49 -2.69 -23.56
CA TYR A 96 -15.26 -3.94 -23.59
C TYR A 96 -14.87 -4.89 -22.45
N HIS A 97 -13.61 -4.89 -22.01
CA HIS A 97 -13.19 -5.66 -20.85
C HIS A 97 -13.82 -5.13 -19.56
N THR A 98 -13.92 -3.81 -19.40
CA THR A 98 -14.55 -3.19 -18.22
C THR A 98 -16.05 -3.52 -18.13
N LYS A 99 -16.75 -3.53 -19.27
CA LYS A 99 -18.21 -3.76 -19.30
C LYS A 99 -18.62 -5.22 -19.41
N PHE A 100 -17.88 -6.03 -20.17
CA PHE A 100 -18.26 -7.41 -20.53
C PHE A 100 -17.19 -8.47 -20.22
N HIS A 101 -16.05 -8.07 -19.64
CA HIS A 101 -14.93 -8.95 -19.30
C HIS A 101 -14.33 -9.71 -20.49
N CYS A 102 -14.40 -9.15 -21.70
CA CYS A 102 -13.77 -9.71 -22.91
C CYS A 102 -13.19 -8.63 -23.82
N CYS A 103 -12.28 -9.00 -24.72
CA CYS A 103 -11.74 -8.11 -25.75
C CYS A 103 -12.79 -7.75 -26.82
N GLU A 104 -12.50 -6.72 -27.62
CA GLU A 104 -13.37 -6.24 -28.70
C GLU A 104 -13.74 -7.36 -29.67
N LYS A 105 -12.74 -8.15 -30.10
CA LYS A 105 -12.96 -9.28 -31.03
C LYS A 105 -13.92 -10.34 -30.48
N CYS A 106 -13.88 -10.59 -29.16
CA CYS A 106 -14.79 -11.53 -28.52
C CYS A 106 -16.18 -10.92 -28.32
N PHE A 107 -16.25 -9.62 -28.04
CA PHE A 107 -17.51 -8.89 -27.97
C PHE A 107 -18.29 -9.01 -29.28
N ILE A 108 -17.67 -8.65 -30.40
CA ILE A 108 -18.28 -8.73 -31.74
C ILE A 108 -18.72 -10.17 -32.06
N LYS A 109 -17.88 -11.17 -31.77
CA LYS A 109 -18.18 -12.57 -32.11
C LYS A 109 -19.26 -13.23 -31.25
N TYR A 110 -19.36 -12.88 -29.96
CA TYR A 110 -20.14 -13.67 -29.00
C TYR A 110 -21.17 -12.86 -28.20
N VAL A 111 -20.98 -11.55 -28.03
CA VAL A 111 -21.80 -10.68 -27.18
C VAL A 111 -22.76 -9.83 -28.01
N GLU A 112 -22.28 -9.29 -29.13
CA GLU A 112 -23.09 -8.45 -30.02
C GLU A 112 -24.36 -9.19 -30.46
N GLY A 113 -25.52 -8.57 -30.20
CA GLY A 113 -26.86 -9.13 -30.43
C GLY A 113 -27.30 -10.25 -29.47
N ARG A 114 -26.46 -10.67 -28.52
CA ARG A 114 -26.71 -11.79 -27.57
C ARG A 114 -26.34 -11.44 -26.13
N GLU A 115 -26.46 -10.17 -25.75
CA GLU A 115 -26.02 -9.65 -24.46
C GLU A 115 -26.69 -10.35 -23.27
N LYS A 116 -27.99 -10.65 -23.36
CA LYS A 116 -28.73 -11.37 -22.31
C LYS A 116 -28.07 -12.71 -21.98
N ARG A 117 -27.73 -13.49 -23.01
CA ARG A 117 -27.05 -14.79 -22.85
C ARG A 117 -25.67 -14.65 -22.20
N TRP A 118 -24.97 -13.54 -22.47
CA TRP A 118 -23.67 -13.25 -21.88
C TRP A 118 -23.77 -12.87 -20.40
N LEU A 119 -24.80 -12.09 -20.04
CA LEU A 119 -25.12 -11.71 -18.66
C LEU A 119 -25.59 -12.92 -17.84
N ASP A 120 -26.30 -13.87 -18.46
CA ASP A 120 -26.69 -15.16 -17.86
C ASP A 120 -25.51 -16.11 -17.62
N GLY A 121 -24.28 -15.71 -17.96
CA GLY A 121 -23.05 -16.43 -17.63
C GLY A 121 -22.55 -17.40 -18.70
N TRP A 122 -23.15 -17.43 -19.90
CA TRP A 122 -22.68 -18.30 -20.98
C TRP A 122 -21.30 -17.84 -21.49
N ARG A 123 -20.37 -18.78 -21.69
CA ARG A 123 -19.05 -18.55 -22.29
C ARG A 123 -18.70 -19.64 -23.32
N PRO A 124 -17.99 -19.30 -24.42
CA PRO A 124 -17.59 -20.27 -25.43
C PRO A 124 -16.49 -21.23 -24.91
N LYS A 125 -16.62 -22.53 -25.18
CA LYS A 125 -15.75 -23.58 -24.59
C LYS A 125 -14.38 -23.78 -25.25
N ASN A 126 -14.11 -23.21 -26.43
CA ASN A 126 -12.83 -23.41 -27.15
C ASN A 126 -12.50 -22.22 -28.07
N VAL A 127 -12.00 -21.11 -27.51
CA VAL A 127 -11.60 -19.96 -28.34
C VAL A 127 -10.09 -20.04 -28.60
N THR A 128 -9.71 -20.29 -29.85
CA THR A 128 -8.32 -20.25 -30.29
C THR A 128 -7.80 -18.80 -30.27
N LYS A 129 -6.50 -18.64 -30.03
CA LYS A 129 -5.83 -17.34 -30.13
C LYS A 129 -5.89 -16.90 -31.59
N ASN A 130 -6.65 -15.86 -31.89
CA ASN A 130 -6.49 -15.16 -33.16
C ASN A 130 -5.21 -14.32 -33.04
N SER A 131 -4.16 -14.75 -33.75
CA SER A 131 -2.92 -13.99 -33.95
C SER A 131 -3.18 -12.58 -34.44
#